data_AF-A0A349SG62-F1
#
_entry.id   AF-A0A349SG62-F1
#
_cell.length_a   1.000
_cell.length_b   1.000
_cell.length_c   1.000
_cell.angle_alpha   90.00
_cell.angle_beta   90.00
_cell.angle_gamma   90.00
#
_symmetry.space_group_name_H-M   'P 1'
#
loop_
_entity.id
_entity.type
_entity.pdbx_description
1 polymer ?
#
loop_
_entity_poly.entity_id
_entity_poly.type
_entity_poly.pdbx_seq_one_letter_code
_entity_poly.pdbx_strand_id
1 'polypeptide(L)'
;MKLPKHSTGVVSTRQLARQLLAGLTVSFVAISLGAAFGVLSGRGALAGILSAGVIALITAALGGTRVQCSGPTAPMTAVTILLVSAVTGGLLAEHPTA
;
A
#
# COMPACT_ATOMS: atom_id res chain seq x y z
N MET A 1 25.85 12.90 22.67
CA MET A 1 25.04 12.37 21.54
C MET A 1 24.11 13.49 21.07
N LYS A 2 24.39 14.15 19.93
CA LYS A 2 23.61 15.28 19.42
C LYS A 2 22.40 14.75 18.66
N LEU A 3 21.18 15.08 19.10
CA LEU A 3 19.96 14.75 18.35
C LEU A 3 19.90 15.57 17.04
N PRO A 4 19.48 14.95 15.92
CA PRO A 4 19.34 15.65 14.65
C PRO A 4 18.30 16.76 14.76
N LYS A 5 18.71 17.97 14.37
CA LYS A 5 17.89 19.18 14.37
C LYS A 5 16.79 19.02 13.31
N HIS A 6 15.55 18.75 13.75
CA HIS A 6 14.42 18.60 12.83
C HIS A 6 14.07 19.96 12.23
N SER A 7 14.32 20.12 10.92
CA SER A 7 14.03 21.36 10.19
C SER A 7 12.52 21.57 10.09
N THR A 8 11.96 22.30 11.05
CA THR A 8 10.62 22.88 11.00
C THR A 8 10.72 24.27 10.39
N GLY A 9 10.32 24.40 9.11
CA GLY A 9 10.22 25.70 8.45
C GLY A 9 10.72 25.68 7.01
N VAL A 10 9.83 26.02 6.08
CA VAL A 10 10.05 26.31 4.65
C VAL A 10 10.55 25.13 3.80
N VAL A 11 9.67 24.60 2.94
CA VAL A 11 10.04 23.62 1.91
C VAL A 11 10.84 24.34 0.82
N SER A 12 12.13 24.02 0.70
CA SER A 12 12.98 24.54 -0.39
C SER A 12 12.57 23.92 -1.74
N THR A 13 12.69 24.68 -2.84
CA THR A 13 12.46 24.21 -4.22
C THR A 13 13.24 22.94 -4.55
N ARG A 14 14.48 22.81 -4.04
CA ARG A 14 15.29 21.60 -4.20
C ARG A 14 14.71 20.39 -3.46
N GLN A 15 14.11 20.64 -2.29
CA GLN A 15 13.44 19.61 -1.51
C GLN A 15 12.14 19.17 -2.20
N LEU A 16 11.37 20.10 -2.77
CA LEU A 16 10.19 19.78 -3.56
C LEU A 16 10.53 18.89 -4.77
N ALA A 17 11.56 19.25 -5.53
CA ALA A 17 12.02 18.44 -6.66
C ALA A 17 12.40 17.01 -6.23
N ARG A 18 13.10 16.87 -5.09
CA ARG A 18 13.47 15.55 -4.54
C ARG A 18 12.25 14.74 -4.12
N GLN A 19 11.27 15.35 -3.46
CA GLN A 19 10.04 14.68 -3.05
C GLN A 19 9.19 14.25 -4.25
N LEU A 20 9.14 15.06 -5.31
CA LEU A 20 8.45 14.71 -6.56
C LEU A 20 9.11 13.51 -7.25
N LEU A 21 10.44 13.51 -7.38
CA LEU A 21 11.19 12.38 -7.94
C LEU A 21 10.97 11.10 -7.13
N ALA A 22 11.01 11.19 -5.80
CA ALA A 22 10.74 10.05 -4.92
C ALA A 22 9.28 9.56 -5.00
N GLY A 23 8.32 10.48 -5.10
CA GLY A 23 6.91 10.13 -5.28
C GLY A 23 6.65 9.44 -6.62
N LEU A 24 7.31 9.90 -7.69
CA LEU A 24 7.20 9.30 -9.02
C LEU A 24 7.74 7.87 -9.02
N THR A 25 8.93 7.64 -8.46
CA THR A 25 9.52 6.28 -8.39
C THR A 25 8.65 5.32 -7.58
N VAL A 26 8.12 5.76 -6.43
CA VAL A 26 7.19 4.97 -5.62
C VAL A 26 5.88 4.68 -6.36
N SER A 27 5.38 5.62 -7.18
CA SER A 27 4.15 5.43 -7.95
C SER A 27 4.26 4.26 -8.93
N PHE A 28 5.38 4.13 -9.64
CA PHE A 28 5.62 2.99 -10.52
C PHE A 28 5.62 1.64 -9.76
N VAL A 29 6.26 1.61 -8.59
CA VAL A 29 6.29 0.43 -7.73
C VAL A 29 4.88 0.09 -7.23
N ALA A 30 4.10 1.09 -6.81
CA ALA A 30 2.73 0.89 -6.32
C ALA A 30 1.78 0.36 -7.41
N ILE A 31 1.91 0.84 -8.66
CA ILE A 31 1.13 0.33 -9.79
C ILE A 31 1.46 -1.14 -10.06
N SER A 32 2.75 -1.50 -10.10
CA SER A 32 3.19 -2.88 -10.30
C SER A 32 2.69 -3.80 -9.18
N LEU A 33 2.84 -3.36 -7.92
CA LEU A 33 2.42 -4.11 -6.74
C LEU A 33 0.89 -4.30 -6.69
N GLY A 34 0.13 -3.23 -6.97
CA GLY A 34 -1.33 -3.29 -7.03
C GLY A 34 -1.83 -4.23 -8.11
N ALA A 35 -1.22 -4.23 -9.29
CA ALA A 35 -1.56 -5.15 -10.37
C ALA A 35 -1.34 -6.61 -9.96
N ALA A 36 -0.19 -6.92 -9.34
CA ALA A 36 0.13 -8.27 -8.86
C ALA A 36 -0.90 -8.76 -7.84
N PHE A 37 -1.29 -7.93 -6.89
CA PHE A 37 -2.29 -8.30 -5.88
C PHE A 37 -3.71 -8.46 -6.44
N GLY A 38 -4.08 -7.65 -7.44
CA GLY A 38 -5.34 -7.80 -8.15
C GLY A 38 -5.45 -9.16 -8.86
N VAL A 39 -4.36 -9.62 -9.47
CA VAL A 39 -4.30 -10.94 -10.11
C VAL A 39 -4.31 -12.07 -9.07
N LEU A 40 -3.49 -11.96 -8.02
CA LEU A 40 -3.38 -12.99 -6.97
C LEU A 40 -4.69 -13.21 -6.18
N SER A 41 -5.51 -12.17 -6.03
CA SER A 41 -6.81 -12.26 -5.37
C SER A 41 -7.94 -12.78 -6.28
N GLY A 42 -7.66 -13.04 -7.56
CA GLY A 42 -8.66 -13.49 -8.53
C GLY A 42 -9.66 -12.42 -8.99
N ARG A 43 -9.49 -11.16 -8.56
CA ARG A 43 -10.40 -10.03 -8.84
C ARG A 43 -9.97 -9.18 -10.04
N GLY A 44 -8.80 -9.47 -10.60
CA GLY A 44 -8.24 -8.79 -11.77
C GLY A 44 -7.29 -7.64 -11.43
N ALA A 45 -6.33 -7.38 -12.32
CA ALA A 45 -5.26 -6.38 -12.12
C ALA A 45 -5.79 -4.96 -11.87
N LEU A 46 -6.85 -4.58 -12.60
CA LEU A 46 -7.44 -3.24 -12.53
C LEU A 46 -7.99 -2.93 -11.13
N ALA A 47 -8.70 -3.89 -10.51
CA ALA A 47 -9.22 -3.75 -9.15
C ALA A 47 -8.09 -3.57 -8.12
N GLY A 48 -6.97 -4.29 -8.31
CA GLY A 48 -5.79 -4.18 -7.46
C GLY A 48 -5.11 -2.81 -7.55
N ILE A 49 -4.88 -2.30 -8.77
CA ILE A 49 -4.30 -0.96 -8.99
C ILE A 49 -5.16 0.13 -8.36
N LEU A 50 -6.49 0.08 -8.57
CA LEU A 50 -7.42 1.06 -8.01
C LEU A 50 -7.37 1.07 -6.48
N SER A 51 -7.40 -0.12 -5.85
CA SER A 51 -7.32 -0.22 -4.39
C SER A 51 -6.02 0.35 -3.82
N ALA A 52 -4.89 0.07 -4.48
CA ALA A 52 -3.58 0.61 -4.07
C ALA A 52 -3.53 2.14 -4.16
N GLY A 53 -4.09 2.72 -5.23
CA GLY A 53 -4.20 4.17 -5.39
C GLY A 53 -5.07 4.83 -4.32
N VAL A 54 -6.22 4.23 -3.99
CA VAL A 54 -7.14 4.73 -2.95
C VAL A 54 -6.47 4.75 -1.58
N ILE A 55 -5.78 3.65 -1.20
CA ILE A 55 -5.07 3.57 0.09
C ILE A 55 -3.96 4.63 0.16
N ALA A 56 -3.21 4.83 -0.92
CA ALA A 56 -2.16 5.84 -0.99
C ALA A 56 -2.73 7.25 -0.81
N LEU A 57 -3.87 7.55 -1.44
CA LEU A 57 -4.53 8.86 -1.34
C LEU A 57 -5.06 9.13 0.07
N ILE A 58 -5.74 8.16 0.68
CA ILE A 58 -6.24 8.27 2.06
C ILE A 58 -5.08 8.48 3.04
N THR A 59 -3.99 7.75 2.87
CA THR A 59 -2.83 7.87 3.76
C THR A 59 -2.10 9.20 3.55
N ALA A 60 -1.99 9.68 2.32
CA ALA A 60 -1.40 10.98 2.04
C ALA A 60 -2.21 12.11 2.70
N ALA A 61 -3.54 11.98 2.78
CA ALA A 61 -4.41 12.96 3.41
C ALA A 61 -4.43 12.88 4.95
N LEU A 62 -4.46 11.68 5.53
CA LEU A 62 -4.70 11.47 6.97
C LEU A 62 -3.46 11.03 7.77
N GLY A 63 -2.33 10.83 7.12
CA GLY A 63 -1.18 10.22 7.77
C GLY A 63 -0.38 11.16 8.68
N GLY A 64 0.28 10.58 9.71
CA GLY A 64 1.00 11.34 10.76
C GLY A 64 2.52 11.56 10.58
N THR A 65 3.17 11.07 9.52
CA THR A 65 4.62 11.20 9.33
C THR A 65 5.00 11.75 7.94
N ARG A 66 6.11 12.49 7.89
CA ARG A 66 6.60 13.21 6.69
C ARG A 66 7.04 12.31 5.52
N VAL A 67 7.29 11.02 5.76
CA VAL A 67 7.88 10.09 4.77
C VAL A 67 7.24 8.70 4.79
N GLN A 68 6.04 8.54 5.36
CA GLN A 68 5.34 7.26 5.25
C GLN A 68 4.86 7.02 3.83
N CYS A 69 5.13 5.82 3.34
CA CYS A 69 4.42 5.23 2.23
C CYS A 69 3.50 4.15 2.80
N SER A 70 2.20 4.27 2.57
CA SER A 70 1.21 3.28 2.96
C SER A 70 0.59 2.68 1.72
N GLY A 71 0.36 1.38 1.79
CA GLY A 71 -0.20 0.56 0.73
C GLY A 71 -0.37 -0.87 1.26
N PRO A 72 -0.96 -1.76 0.46
CA PRO A 72 -0.99 -3.19 0.79
C PRO A 72 0.45 -3.69 0.93
N THR A 73 0.89 -3.96 2.17
CA THR A 73 2.25 -4.42 2.44
C THR A 73 2.35 -5.91 2.13
N ALA A 74 3.54 -6.38 1.74
CA ALA A 74 3.75 -7.79 1.42
C ALA A 74 3.23 -8.76 2.52
N PRO A 75 3.42 -8.50 3.83
CA PRO A 75 2.86 -9.34 4.88
C PRO A 75 1.32 -9.29 4.93
N MET A 76 0.74 -8.09 4.84
CA MET A 76 -0.72 -7.91 4.83
C MET A 76 -1.35 -8.67 3.66
N THR A 77 -0.77 -8.55 2.47
CA THR A 77 -1.29 -9.19 1.28
C THR A 77 -1.15 -10.71 1.33
N ALA A 78 -0.01 -11.22 1.81
CA ALA A 78 0.21 -12.65 1.98
C ALA A 78 -0.88 -13.27 2.86
N VAL A 79 -1.16 -12.65 4.01
CA VAL A 79 -2.22 -13.12 4.93
C VAL A 79 -3.60 -12.99 4.28
N THR A 80 -3.89 -11.87 3.62
CA THR A 80 -5.21 -11.63 3.00
C THR A 80 -5.51 -12.63 1.88
N ILE A 81 -4.52 -12.94 1.03
CA ILE A 81 -4.67 -13.93 -0.05
C ILE A 81 -4.93 -15.32 0.55
N LEU A 82 -4.16 -15.72 1.57
CA LEU A 82 -4.38 -16.99 2.26
C LEU A 82 -5.79 -17.07 2.86
N LEU A 83 -6.25 -15.99 3.49
CA LEU A 83 -7.55 -15.93 4.14
C LEU A 83 -8.71 -15.97 3.13
N VAL A 84 -8.61 -15.21 2.04
CA VAL A 84 -9.59 -15.25 0.93
C VAL A 84 -9.63 -16.62 0.27
N SER A 85 -8.46 -17.24 0.05
CA SER A 85 -8.35 -18.59 -0.50
C SER A 85 -8.96 -19.63 0.44
N ALA A 86 -8.70 -19.53 1.75
CA ALA A 86 -9.28 -20.43 2.75
C ALA A 86 -10.82 -20.34 2.79
N VAL A 87 -11.37 -19.11 2.79
CA VAL A 87 -12.81 -18.86 2.83
C VAL A 87 -13.50 -19.32 1.53
N THR A 88 -12.90 -19.04 0.37
CA THR A 88 -13.49 -19.36 -0.94
C THR A 88 -13.28 -20.84 -1.33
N GLY A 89 -12.15 -21.42 -0.94
CA GLY A 89 -11.71 -22.78 -1.28
C GLY A 89 -12.29 -23.89 -0.40
N GLY A 90 -13.17 -23.58 0.57
CA GLY A 90 -13.99 -24.59 1.23
C GLY A 90 -13.63 -24.96 2.68
N LEU A 91 -12.74 -24.24 3.38
CA LEU A 91 -12.54 -24.50 4.83
C LEU A 91 -13.79 -24.19 5.69
N LEU A 92 -14.74 -23.39 5.17
CA LEU A 92 -16.09 -23.21 5.74
C LEU A 92 -17.15 -24.14 5.12
N ALA A 93 -16.84 -24.86 4.04
CA ALA A 93 -17.72 -25.88 3.47
C ALA A 93 -17.55 -27.23 4.19
N GLU A 94 -16.33 -27.52 4.68
CA GLU A 94 -16.00 -28.73 5.44
C GLU A 94 -16.38 -28.67 6.93
N HIS A 95 -16.78 -27.50 7.46
CA HIS A 95 -17.40 -27.37 8.80
C HIS A 95 -18.86 -26.94 8.71
N PRO A 96 -19.78 -27.86 8.32
CA PRO A 96 -21.19 -27.72 8.64
C PRO A 96 -21.31 -27.80 10.16
N THR A 97 -21.76 -26.73 10.81
CA THR A 97 -22.24 -26.82 12.21
C THR A 97 -23.68 -26.36 12.25
N ALA A 98 -24.56 -27.26 11.80
CA ALA A 98 -25.94 -27.51 12.28
C ALA A 98 -26.48 -28.74 11.54
#